data_AF-A0A967T716-F1
#
_entry.id   AF-A0A967T716-F1
#
_cell.length_a   1.000
_cell.length_b   1.000
_cell.length_c   1.000
_cell.angle_alpha   90.00
_cell.angle_beta   90.00
_cell.angle_gamma   90.00
#
_symmetry.space_group_name_H-M   'P 1'
#
loop_
_entity.id
_entity.type
_entity.pdbx_description
1 polymer ?
#
loop_
_entity_poly.entity_id
_entity_poly.type
_entity_poly.pdbx_seq_one_letter_code
_entity_poly.pdbx_strand_id
1 'polypeptide(L)'
;MSDDSRGKNEDGKLLYCSFCGKSQHEVRKLIAGPSVFICDECVELCNDIIREELEDTGEAGHDKLPKPQEIKAILDEYVIG
;
A
#
# COMPACT_ATOMS: atom_id res chain seq x y z
N MET A 1 9.91 -37.38 17.01
CA MET A 1 8.58 -38.02 16.89
C MET A 1 7.58 -36.90 17.20
N SER A 2 7.40 -35.91 16.33
CA SER A 2 6.75 -35.96 15.00
C SER A 2 5.29 -36.39 15.12
N ASP A 3 4.37 -35.43 15.09
CA ASP A 3 2.99 -35.54 14.55
C ASP A 3 2.38 -34.12 14.50
N ASP A 4 2.78 -33.27 13.54
CA ASP A 4 1.98 -32.96 12.34
C ASP A 4 0.47 -33.29 12.45
N SER A 5 -0.23 -32.56 13.32
CA SER A 5 -1.68 -32.63 13.39
C SER A 5 -2.33 -31.74 12.34
N ARG A 6 -2.42 -32.31 11.13
CA ARG A 6 -3.61 -32.34 10.27
C ARG A 6 -4.29 -31.00 9.98
N GLY A 7 -3.87 -30.37 8.88
CA GLY A 7 -4.73 -29.50 8.08
C GLY A 7 -5.88 -30.30 7.47
N LYS A 8 -7.04 -30.31 8.13
CA LYS A 8 -8.30 -30.79 7.55
C LYS A 8 -9.48 -30.07 8.21
N ASN A 9 -9.93 -28.98 7.59
CA ASN A 9 -11.23 -28.37 7.87
C ASN A 9 -11.95 -28.15 6.53
N GLU A 10 -12.57 -29.22 6.04
CA GLU A 10 -13.55 -29.22 4.96
C GLU A 10 -14.97 -29.21 5.55
N ASP A 11 -15.27 -28.20 6.37
CA ASP A 11 -16.61 -27.92 6.91
C ASP A 11 -16.96 -26.43 6.74
N GLY A 12 -17.19 -26.05 5.48
CA GLY A 12 -18.39 -25.30 5.08
C GLY A 12 -18.60 -23.84 5.49
N LYS A 13 -17.69 -23.19 6.23
CA LYS A 13 -17.78 -21.73 6.43
C LYS A 13 -16.95 -21.02 5.38
N LEU A 14 -17.60 -20.65 4.29
CA LEU A 14 -17.07 -19.70 3.32
C LEU A 14 -16.57 -18.48 4.10
N LEU A 15 -15.26 -18.24 4.04
CA LEU A 15 -14.65 -17.06 4.61
C LEU A 15 -14.74 -15.93 3.59
N TYR A 16 -15.09 -14.75 4.08
CA TYR A 16 -15.26 -13.56 3.26
C TYR A 16 -14.27 -12.49 3.68
N CYS A 17 -13.69 -11.79 2.71
CA CYS A 17 -12.90 -10.60 2.98
C CYS A 17 -13.78 -9.53 3.62
N SER A 18 -13.36 -9.00 4.77
CA SER A 18 -14.10 -7.97 5.50
C SER A 18 -14.14 -6.62 4.79
N PHE A 19 -13.32 -6.43 3.75
CA PHE A 19 -13.20 -5.18 2.99
C PHE A 19 -14.00 -5.20 1.68
N CYS A 20 -13.83 -6.24 0.85
CA CYS A 20 -14.51 -6.34 -0.46
C CYS A 20 -15.67 -7.34 -0.49
N GLY A 21 -15.86 -8.15 0.56
CA GLY A 21 -16.93 -9.15 0.62
C GLY A 21 -16.71 -10.41 -0.24
N LYS A 22 -15.59 -10.50 -0.98
CA LYS A 22 -15.28 -11.69 -1.79
C LYS A 22 -15.00 -12.91 -0.93
N SER A 23 -15.42 -14.07 -1.41
CA SER A 23 -15.16 -15.36 -0.76
C SER A 23 -13.71 -15.83 -0.96
N GLN A 24 -13.26 -16.76 -0.12
CA GLN A 24 -11.94 -17.40 -0.23
C GLN A 24 -11.68 -18.03 -1.60
N HIS A 25 -12.72 -18.45 -2.33
CA HIS A 25 -12.59 -19.06 -3.66
C HIS A 25 -12.45 -18.04 -4.79
N GLU A 26 -12.87 -16.78 -4.56
CA GLU A 26 -12.81 -15.70 -5.55
C GLU A 26 -11.49 -14.94 -5.54
N VAL A 27 -10.67 -15.14 -4.50
CA VAL A 27 -9.40 -14.44 -4.30
C VAL A 27 -8.24 -15.43 -4.33
N ARG A 28 -7.06 -14.97 -4.75
CA ARG A 28 -5.89 -15.85 -4.83
C ARG A 28 -5.34 -16.16 -3.43
N LYS A 29 -5.40 -15.19 -2.52
CA LYS A 29 -5.00 -15.36 -1.11
C LYS A 29 -5.99 -14.66 -0.20
N LEU A 30 -6.31 -15.30 0.91
CA LEU A 30 -7.09 -14.71 2.00
C LEU A 30 -6.32 -14.88 3.32
N ILE A 31 -6.01 -13.76 3.96
CA ILE A 31 -5.27 -13.70 5.23
C ILE A 31 -6.28 -13.66 6.37
N ALA A 32 -6.15 -14.58 7.33
CA ALA A 32 -7.02 -14.69 8.50
C ALA A 32 -6.36 -14.11 9.75
N GLY A 33 -7.01 -13.11 10.36
CA GLY A 33 -6.70 -12.60 11.70
C GLY A 33 -7.70 -13.13 12.74
N PRO A 34 -7.53 -12.79 14.03
CA PRO A 34 -8.41 -13.25 15.12
C PRO A 34 -9.89 -12.88 14.97
N SER A 35 -10.20 -11.80 14.25
CA SER A 35 -11.59 -11.32 14.07
C SER A 35 -11.82 -10.61 12.72
N VAL A 36 -10.87 -10.68 11.79
CA VAL A 36 -10.90 -9.95 10.52
C VAL A 36 -10.22 -10.77 9.45
N PHE A 37 -10.69 -10.65 8.21
CA PHE A 37 -10.11 -11.32 7.05
C PHE A 37 -9.85 -10.31 5.95
N ILE A 38 -8.72 -10.43 5.26
CA ILE A 38 -8.34 -9.53 4.16
C ILE A 38 -7.76 -10.32 2.98
N CYS A 39 -8.15 -10.00 1.75
CA CYS A 39 -7.60 -10.64 0.55
C CYS A 39 -6.40 -9.88 -0.01
N ASP A 40 -5.67 -10.51 -0.94
CA ASP A 40 -4.52 -9.90 -1.62
C ASP A 40 -4.86 -8.62 -2.37
N GLU A 41 -5.98 -8.57 -3.08
CA GLU A 41 -6.42 -7.37 -3.81
C GLU A 41 -6.67 -6.17 -2.87
N CYS A 42 -7.28 -6.41 -1.71
CA CYS A 42 -7.50 -5.35 -0.73
C CYS A 42 -6.20 -4.88 -0.09
N VAL A 43 -5.23 -5.79 0.13
CA VAL A 43 -3.90 -5.41 0.61
C VAL A 43 -3.17 -4.54 -0.42
N GLU A 44 -3.25 -4.87 -1.71
CA GLU A 44 -2.67 -4.06 -2.78
C GLU A 44 -3.31 -2.67 -2.84
N LEU A 45 -4.64 -2.60 -2.88
CA LEU A 45 -5.35 -1.31 -2.86
C LEU A 45 -5.03 -0.47 -1.62
N CYS A 46 -4.99 -1.08 -0.43
CA CYS A 46 -4.60 -0.38 0.79
C CYS A 46 -3.16 0.14 0.71
N ASN A 47 -2.23 -0.63 0.13
CA ASN A 47 -0.86 -0.14 -0.05
C ASN A 47 -0.79 1.03 -1.04
N ASP A 48 -1.58 1.01 -2.11
CA ASP A 48 -1.61 2.11 -3.08
C ASP A 48 -2.15 3.39 -2.44
N ILE A 49 -3.25 3.31 -1.68
CA ILE A 49 -3.81 4.45 -0.95
C ILE A 49 -2.80 5.01 0.06
N ILE A 50 -2.12 4.15 0.83
CA ILE A 50 -1.12 4.58 1.83
C ILE A 50 0.09 5.24 1.14
N ARG A 51 0.50 4.73 -0.03
CA ARG A 51 1.62 5.30 -0.79
C ARG A 51 1.28 6.67 -1.35
N GLU A 52 0.08 6.83 -1.90
CA GLU A 52 -0.39 8.12 -2.41
C GLU A 52 -0.42 9.17 -1.28
N GLU A 53 -0.89 8.80 -0.09
CA GLU A 53 -0.84 9.70 1.08
C GLU A 53 0.59 10.02 1.53
N LEU A 54 1.53 9.07 1.47
CA LEU A 54 2.94 9.31 1.80
C LEU A 54 3.65 10.18 0.77
N GLU A 55 3.33 10.03 -0.52
CA GLU A 55 3.83 10.89 -1.59
C GLU A 55 3.28 12.32 -1.44
N ASP A 56 2.02 12.48 -1.03
CA ASP A 56 1.40 13.78 -0.76
C ASP A 56 1.91 14.42 0.55
N THR A 57 2.25 13.61 1.56
CA THR A 57 2.72 14.10 2.87
C THR A 57 4.24 14.16 3.02
N GLY A 58 5.02 13.61 2.09
CA GLY A 58 6.46 13.50 2.34
C GLY A 58 7.32 12.96 1.20
N GLU A 59 7.27 13.54 0.00
CA GLU A 59 8.47 13.65 -0.86
C GLU A 59 8.42 14.75 -1.95
N ALA A 60 7.50 15.72 -1.85
CA ALA A 60 7.84 17.09 -2.23
C ALA A 60 8.75 17.65 -1.13
N GLY A 61 9.98 17.12 -1.11
CA GLY A 61 11.00 17.52 -0.17
C GLY A 61 11.05 19.04 -0.10
N HIS A 62 10.98 19.52 1.13
CA HIS A 62 11.65 20.74 1.55
C HIS A 62 13.19 20.65 1.37
N ASP A 63 13.65 19.80 0.43
CA ASP A 63 15.02 19.62 0.01
C ASP A 63 15.36 20.75 -0.96
N LYS A 64 15.70 21.88 -0.34
CA LYS A 64 16.42 22.99 -0.95
C LYS A 64 15.70 23.61 -2.15
N LEU A 65 14.59 24.29 -1.88
CA LEU A 65 14.26 25.44 -2.73
C LEU A 65 15.50 26.37 -2.72
N PRO A 66 16.15 26.61 -3.87
CA PRO A 66 17.32 27.49 -3.93
C PRO A 66 16.93 28.87 -3.40
N LYS A 67 17.87 29.54 -2.74
CA LYS A 67 17.60 30.90 -2.25
C LYS A 67 17.22 31.78 -3.45
N PRO A 68 16.39 32.82 -3.27
CA PRO A 68 16.04 33.73 -4.35
C PRO A 68 17.26 34.28 -5.12
N GLN A 69 18.42 34.40 -4.46
CA GLN A 69 19.68 34.78 -5.09
C GLN A 69 20.25 33.71 -6.04
N GLU A 70 20.14 32.43 -5.70
CA GLU A 70 20.57 31.30 -6.55
C GLU A 70 19.63 31.13 -7.74
N ILE A 71 18.32 31.32 -7.54
CA ILE A 71 17.32 31.33 -8.62
C ILE A 71 17.65 32.43 -9.63
N LYS A 72 17.96 33.65 -9.14
CA LYS A 72 18.33 34.78 -9.99
C LYS A 72 19.61 34.49 -10.78
N ALA A 73 20.63 33.92 -10.16
CA ALA A 73 21.89 33.60 -10.83
C ALA A 73 21.69 32.65 -12.02
N ILE A 74 20.87 31.60 -11.84
CA ILE A 74 20.54 30.66 -12.92
C ILE A 74 19.73 31.36 -14.02
N LEU A 75 18.77 32.20 -13.66
CA LEU A 75 17.96 32.92 -14.64
C LEU A 75 18.81 33.90 -15.47
N ASP A 76 19.79 34.55 -14.86
CA ASP A 76 20.72 35.47 -15.53
C ASP A 76 21.61 34.74 -16.57
N GLU A 77 21.77 33.41 -16.49
CA GLU A 77 22.47 32.61 -17.52
C GLU A 77 21.65 32.41 -18.80
N TYR A 78 20.32 32.47 -18.72
CA TYR A 78 19.41 32.17 -19.83
C TYR A 78 18.59 33.39 -20.32
N VAL A 79 18.38 34.37 -19.45
CA VAL A 79 17.59 35.57 -19.72
C VAL A 79 18.53 36.76 -19.83
N ILE A 80 18.79 37.19 -21.05
CA ILE A 80 19.62 38.37 -21.32
C ILE A 80 18.71 39.60 -21.30
N GLY A 81 18.92 40.48 -20.32
CA GLY A 81 18.21 41.76 -20.15
C GLY A 81 19.13 42.86 -19.67
#